data_AF-X0TLI7-F1
#
_entry.id   AF-X0TLI7-F1
#
_cell.length_a   1.000
_cell.length_b   1.000
_cell.length_c   1.000
_cell.angle_alpha   90.00
_cell.angle_beta   90.00
_cell.angle_gamma   90.00
#
_symmetry.space_group_name_H-M   'P 1'
#
loop_
_entity.id
_entity.type
_entity.pdbx_description
1 polymer ?
#
loop_
_entity_poly.entity_id
_entity_poly.type
_entity_poly.pdbx_seq_one_letter_code
_entity_poly.pdbx_strand_id
1 'polypeptide(L)'
;TPVVTDDSTSYKWGEANVIRFRGEKGVFKDAFEHRLASDYTNEGEDMAIIACGPSVIEAMRAAWILKQEYNLETRVLNMHTVKPLDEKAIAQAAKDCGVVVTAEEHQVGGLGNL
;
A
#
# COMPACT_ATOMS: atom_id res chain seq x y z
N THR A 1 3.18 -2.24 -17.11
CA THR A 1 3.21 -1.82 -15.70
C THR A 1 4.65 -1.77 -15.23
N PRO A 2 5.12 -0.65 -14.66
CA PRO A 2 6.46 -0.59 -14.09
C PRO A 2 6.59 -1.60 -12.94
N VAL A 3 7.75 -2.23 -12.82
CA VAL A 3 8.06 -3.18 -11.76
C VAL A 3 8.70 -2.40 -10.61
N VAL A 4 8.09 -2.44 -9.43
CA VAL A 4 8.58 -1.77 -8.21
C VAL A 4 9.07 -2.74 -7.15
N THR A 5 9.06 -4.04 -7.47
CA THR A 5 9.58 -5.10 -6.62
C THR A 5 10.91 -5.60 -7.16
N ASP A 6 11.80 -6.00 -6.28
CA ASP A 6 13.08 -6.65 -6.59
C ASP A 6 13.46 -7.64 -5.48
N ASP A 7 14.67 -8.17 -5.53
CA ASP A 7 15.17 -9.17 -4.56
C ASP A 7 15.19 -8.67 -3.11
N SER A 8 15.11 -7.36 -2.88
CA SER A 8 15.03 -6.76 -1.53
C SER A 8 13.59 -6.62 -1.02
N THR A 9 12.60 -6.77 -1.90
CA THR A 9 11.19 -6.62 -1.52
C THR A 9 10.72 -7.88 -0.81
N SER A 10 10.47 -7.76 0.50
CA SER A 10 9.99 -8.88 1.31
C SER A 10 8.63 -9.36 0.83
N TYR A 11 8.49 -10.67 0.62
CA TYR A 11 7.24 -11.33 0.23
C TYR A 11 6.92 -12.48 1.18
N LYS A 12 5.66 -12.57 1.60
CA LYS A 12 5.13 -13.70 2.35
C LYS A 12 3.69 -13.97 1.94
N TRP A 13 3.41 -15.20 1.53
CA TRP A 13 2.08 -15.61 1.11
C TRP A 13 1.05 -15.28 2.20
N GLY A 14 0.00 -14.54 1.84
CA GLY A 14 -1.10 -14.20 2.76
C GLY A 14 -0.81 -13.07 3.74
N GLU A 15 0.36 -12.43 3.66
CA GLU A 15 0.67 -11.21 4.40
C GLU A 15 0.83 -10.05 3.42
N ALA A 16 0.21 -8.91 3.72
CA ALA A 16 0.34 -7.73 2.89
C ALA A 16 1.69 -7.03 3.08
N ASN A 17 2.10 -6.21 2.11
CA ASN A 17 3.16 -5.23 2.33
C ASN A 17 2.59 -3.86 2.66
N VAL A 18 3.23 -3.17 3.60
CA VAL A 18 3.08 -1.73 3.76
C VAL A 18 4.16 -1.03 2.93
N ILE A 19 3.74 -0.09 2.09
CA ILE A 19 4.58 0.74 1.23
C ILE A 19 4.43 2.20 1.64
N ARG A 20 5.55 2.85 1.95
CA ARG A 20 5.61 4.22 2.49
C ARG A 20 6.45 5.11 1.61
N PHE A 21 5.94 6.27 1.23
CA PHE A 21 6.75 7.30 0.59
C PHE A 21 7.72 7.92 1.62
N ARG A 22 9.01 7.96 1.30
CA ARG A 22 10.08 8.45 2.18
C ARG A 22 10.80 9.71 1.66
N GLY A 23 10.36 10.24 0.52
CA GLY A 23 10.97 11.39 -0.12
C GLY A 23 11.56 11.05 -1.47
N GLU A 24 11.61 12.05 -2.36
CA GLU A 24 12.01 11.86 -3.75
C GLU A 24 13.44 11.33 -3.89
N LYS A 25 13.62 10.45 -4.87
CA LYS A 25 14.90 9.85 -5.28
C LYS A 25 15.00 9.88 -6.80
N GLY A 26 16.18 9.60 -7.34
CA GLY A 26 16.41 9.54 -8.79
C GLY A 26 15.62 8.44 -9.50
N VAL A 27 15.19 7.41 -8.76
CA VAL A 27 14.33 6.32 -9.25
C VAL A 27 13.07 6.28 -8.38
N PHE A 28 11.90 6.23 -9.01
CA PHE A 28 10.61 6.32 -8.32
C PHE A 28 10.44 5.26 -7.23
N LYS A 29 10.72 3.98 -7.52
CA LYS A 29 10.55 2.90 -6.53
C LYS A 29 11.43 3.10 -5.28
N ASP A 30 12.63 3.68 -5.45
CA ASP A 30 13.59 3.88 -4.37
C ASP A 30 13.14 4.99 -3.40
N ALA A 31 12.15 5.79 -3.79
CA ALA A 31 11.50 6.76 -2.92
C ALA A 31 10.55 6.10 -1.91
N PHE A 32 10.30 4.79 -2.03
CA PHE A 32 9.38 4.06 -1.18
C PHE A 32 10.09 2.99 -0.36
N GLU A 33 9.67 2.87 0.89
CA GLU A 33 10.05 1.79 1.76
C GLU A 33 8.97 0.70 1.73
N HIS A 34 9.38 -0.56 1.64
CA HIS A 34 8.51 -1.73 1.67
C HIS A 34 8.79 -2.54 2.93
N ARG A 35 7.74 -2.89 3.67
CA ARG A 35 7.82 -3.81 4.83
C ARG A 35 6.68 -4.83 4.76
N LEU A 36 6.88 -6.01 5.35
CA LEU A 36 5.75 -6.87 5.66
C LEU A 36 4.84 -6.15 6.66
N ALA A 37 3.52 -6.32 6.53
CA ALA A 37 2.56 -5.69 7.43
C ALA A 37 2.77 -6.14 8.89
N SER A 38 3.28 -7.35 9.10
CA SER A 38 3.64 -7.89 10.41
C SER A 38 4.83 -7.18 11.07
N ASP A 39 5.71 -6.55 10.28
CA ASP A 39 6.88 -5.79 10.74
C ASP A 39 6.66 -4.27 10.73
N TYR A 40 5.45 -3.82 10.37
CA TYR A 40 5.09 -2.41 10.30
C TYR A 40 4.45 -1.92 11.61
N THR A 41 4.82 -0.72 12.04
CA THR A 41 4.19 -0.01 13.16
C THR A 41 3.62 1.30 12.65
N ASN A 42 2.44 1.68 13.14
CA ASN A 42 1.80 2.94 12.79
C ASN A 42 2.75 4.14 13.00
N GLU A 43 2.84 5.00 12.00
CA GLU A 43 3.67 6.22 12.01
C GLU A 43 2.85 7.52 12.05
N GLY A 44 1.53 7.42 12.28
CA GLY A 44 0.63 8.58 12.36
C GLY A 44 0.11 9.02 11.00
N GLU A 45 -0.46 8.10 10.25
CA GLU A 45 -0.67 8.24 8.82
C GLU A 45 -2.13 8.61 8.57
N ASP A 46 -2.39 9.62 7.74
CA ASP A 46 -3.72 10.21 7.60
C ASP A 46 -4.71 9.25 6.93
N MET A 47 -4.25 8.48 5.95
CA MET A 47 -5.08 7.57 5.17
C MET A 47 -4.34 6.31 4.72
N ALA A 48 -5.11 5.27 4.38
CA ALA A 48 -4.62 4.06 3.75
C ALA A 48 -5.23 3.84 2.36
N ILE A 49 -4.41 3.44 1.40
CA ILE A 49 -4.84 2.97 0.08
C ILE A 49 -4.52 1.48 -0.01
N ILE A 50 -5.54 0.63 -0.09
CA ILE A 50 -5.42 -0.81 -0.24
C ILE A 50 -5.55 -1.15 -1.72
N ALA A 51 -4.52 -1.78 -2.28
CA ALA A 51 -4.48 -2.11 -3.71
C ALA A 51 -3.85 -3.48 -3.94
N CYS A 52 -4.06 -4.04 -5.12
CA CYS A 52 -3.39 -5.26 -5.57
C CYS A 52 -2.97 -5.15 -7.04
N GLY A 53 -1.91 -5.86 -7.42
CA GLY A 53 -1.47 -5.95 -8.81
C GLY A 53 -1.10 -4.58 -9.41
N PRO A 54 -1.55 -4.25 -10.63
CA PRO A 54 -1.17 -3.00 -11.31
C PRO A 54 -1.55 -1.72 -10.56
N SER A 55 -2.67 -1.74 -9.82
CA SER A 55 -3.16 -0.57 -9.06
C SER A 55 -2.23 -0.15 -7.93
N VAL A 56 -1.30 -1.01 -7.48
CA VAL A 56 -0.32 -0.68 -6.43
C VAL A 56 0.60 0.46 -6.87
N ILE A 57 1.00 0.49 -8.14
CA ILE A 57 1.84 1.56 -8.67
C ILE A 57 1.11 2.90 -8.63
N GLU A 58 -0.16 2.91 -9.04
CA GLU A 58 -0.98 4.11 -9.02
C GLU A 58 -1.26 4.55 -7.58
N ALA A 59 -1.41 3.60 -6.64
CA ALA A 59 -1.50 3.92 -5.21
C ALA A 59 -0.21 4.54 -4.66
N MET A 60 0.97 4.05 -5.06
CA MET A 60 2.26 4.66 -4.71
C MET A 60 2.36 6.08 -5.29
N ARG A 61 1.96 6.26 -6.56
CA ARG A 61 1.93 7.59 -7.19
C ARG A 61 0.96 8.53 -6.47
N ALA A 62 -0.20 8.05 -6.07
CA ALA A 62 -1.16 8.80 -5.28
C ALA A 62 -0.56 9.22 -3.92
N ALA A 63 0.17 8.32 -3.24
CA ALA A 63 0.87 8.65 -2.00
C ALA A 63 1.92 9.76 -2.20
N TRP A 64 2.65 9.75 -3.31
CA TRP A 64 3.56 10.85 -3.67
C TRP A 64 2.79 12.16 -3.89
N ILE A 65 1.73 12.17 -4.70
CA ILE A 65 0.88 13.36 -4.96
C ILE A 65 0.31 13.92 -3.66
N LEU A 66 -0.29 13.06 -2.83
CA LEU A 66 -0.89 13.42 -1.55
C LEU A 66 0.12 14.06 -0.60
N LYS A 67 1.35 13.54 -0.57
CA LYS A 67 2.43 14.14 0.22
C LYS A 67 2.86 15.49 -0.34
N GLN A 68 3.08 15.59 -1.66
CA GLN A 68 3.61 16.82 -2.29
C GLN A 68 2.61 17.97 -2.28
N GLU A 69 1.36 17.69 -2.63
CA GLU A 69 0.35 18.72 -2.85
C GLU A 69 -0.45 19.07 -1.58
N TYR A 70 -0.60 18.10 -0.66
CA TYR A 70 -1.49 18.25 0.51
C TYR A 70 -0.80 17.97 1.85
N ASN A 71 0.49 17.58 1.85
CA ASN A 71 1.22 17.17 3.04
C ASN A 71 0.52 16.04 3.84
N LEU A 72 -0.16 15.12 3.13
CA LEU A 72 -0.83 13.97 3.73
C LEU A 72 0.07 12.74 3.70
N GLU A 73 0.19 12.06 4.84
CA GLU A 73 0.91 10.81 5.00
C GLU A 73 0.02 9.62 4.60
N THR A 74 0.45 8.84 3.61
CA THR A 74 -0.36 7.75 3.05
C THR A 74 0.29 6.39 3.25
N ARG A 75 -0.47 5.47 3.85
CA ARG A 75 -0.10 4.04 3.94
C ARG A 75 -0.61 3.32 2.70
N VAL A 76 0.26 2.85 1.83
CA VAL A 76 -0.17 1.97 0.73
C VAL A 76 -0.07 0.52 1.20
N LEU A 77 -1.19 -0.20 1.21
CA LEU A 77 -1.24 -1.61 1.58
C LEU A 77 -1.37 -2.47 0.31
N ASN A 78 -0.27 -3.12 -0.07
CA ASN A 78 -0.24 -4.03 -1.22
C ASN A 78 -0.75 -5.42 -0.80
N MET A 79 -1.99 -5.70 -1.17
CA MET A 79 -2.67 -6.97 -0.95
C MET A 79 -2.38 -7.94 -2.10
N HIS A 80 -1.12 -8.32 -2.28
CA HIS A 80 -0.69 -9.18 -3.39
C HIS A 80 -1.27 -10.61 -3.33
N THR A 81 -1.79 -11.02 -2.17
CA THR A 81 -2.54 -12.27 -1.99
C THR A 81 -3.97 -11.90 -1.63
N VAL A 82 -4.87 -11.98 -2.61
CA VAL A 82 -6.30 -11.71 -2.39
C VAL A 82 -6.97 -12.82 -1.59
N LYS A 83 -6.48 -14.06 -1.74
CA LYS A 83 -6.92 -15.23 -0.97
C LYS A 83 -5.73 -16.10 -0.58
N PRO A 84 -5.47 -16.31 0.73
CA PRO A 84 -6.15 -15.68 1.87
C PRO A 84 -5.88 -14.16 1.94
N LEU A 85 -6.85 -13.41 2.42
CA LEU A 85 -6.76 -11.97 2.63
C LEU A 85 -6.04 -11.68 3.96
N ASP A 86 -5.18 -10.67 4.01
CA ASP A 86 -4.58 -10.21 5.27
C ASP A 86 -5.56 -9.27 6.02
N GLU A 87 -6.62 -9.87 6.58
CA GLU A 87 -7.67 -9.16 7.32
C GLU A 87 -7.11 -8.36 8.50
N LYS A 88 -6.02 -8.85 9.12
CA LYS A 88 -5.37 -8.18 10.24
C LYS A 88 -4.75 -6.86 9.78
N ALA A 89 -4.02 -6.86 8.66
CA ALA A 89 -3.43 -5.64 8.13
C ALA A 89 -4.48 -4.61 7.72
N ILE A 90 -5.59 -5.06 7.10
CA ILE A 90 -6.73 -4.19 6.75
C ILE A 90 -7.35 -3.57 8.00
N ALA A 91 -7.68 -4.39 8.99
CA ALA A 91 -8.27 -3.92 10.24
C ALA A 91 -7.34 -2.96 10.99
N GLN A 92 -6.03 -3.19 10.94
CA GLN A 92 -5.05 -2.29 11.56
C GLN A 92 -4.98 -0.95 10.82
N ALA A 93 -4.94 -0.96 9.48
CA ALA A 93 -5.00 0.26 8.68
C ALA A 93 -6.28 1.07 8.93
N ALA A 94 -7.43 0.41 9.06
CA ALA A 94 -8.70 1.06 9.38
C ALA A 94 -8.78 1.64 10.79
N LYS A 95 -8.03 1.09 11.74
CA LYS A 95 -7.93 1.62 13.12
C LYS A 95 -6.95 2.79 13.21
N ASP A 96 -5.84 2.70 12.50
CA ASP A 96 -4.74 3.64 12.57
C ASP A 96 -4.98 4.91 11.76
N CYS A 97 -5.62 4.77 10.60
CA CYS A 97 -5.80 5.85 9.64
C CYS A 97 -7.23 6.41 9.70
N GLY A 98 -7.39 7.70 9.40
CA GLY A 98 -8.71 8.36 9.38
C GLY A 98 -9.60 7.94 8.20
N VAL A 99 -8.98 7.49 7.09
CA VAL A 99 -9.67 7.08 5.87
C VAL A 99 -9.02 5.84 5.26
N VAL A 100 -9.83 4.92 4.74
CA VAL A 100 -9.38 3.77 3.95
C VAL A 100 -10.04 3.81 2.57
N VAL A 101 -9.23 3.65 1.52
CA VAL A 101 -9.68 3.58 0.12
C VAL A 101 -9.16 2.28 -0.49
N THR A 102 -10.02 1.55 -1.19
CA THR A 102 -9.60 0.43 -2.03
C THR A 102 -9.43 0.87 -3.48
N ALA A 103 -8.33 0.49 -4.13
CA ALA A 103 -8.08 0.77 -5.54
C ALA A 103 -7.75 -0.53 -6.28
N GLU A 104 -8.59 -0.89 -7.25
CA GLU A 104 -8.45 -2.13 -8.01
C GLU A 104 -8.89 -1.98 -9.47
N GLU A 105 -8.35 -2.83 -10.34
CA GLU A 105 -8.76 -3.01 -11.73
C GLU A 105 -9.70 -4.22 -11.84
N HIS A 106 -10.78 -4.22 -11.06
CA HIS A 106 -11.85 -5.22 -11.13
C HIS A 106 -13.20 -4.56 -10.81
N GLN A 107 -14.32 -5.19 -11.17
CA GLN A 107 -15.65 -4.58 -11.01
C GLN A 107 -16.56 -5.36 -10.04
N VAL A 108 -16.70 -6.68 -10.20
CA VAL A 108 -17.61 -7.50 -9.38
C VAL A 108 -16.85 -8.65 -8.76
N GLY A 109 -16.83 -8.74 -7.42
CA GLY A 109 -16.17 -9.82 -6.68
C GLY A 109 -14.65 -9.65 -6.56
N GLY A 110 -14.17 -8.40 -6.67
CA GLY A 110 -12.78 -8.02 -6.51
C GLY A 110 -12.38 -7.74 -5.06
N LEU A 111 -11.21 -7.16 -4.87
CA LEU A 111 -10.61 -6.80 -3.59
C LEU A 111 -11.55 -5.96 -2.72
N GLY A 112 -12.25 -4.99 -3.29
CA GLY A 112 -13.16 -4.10 -2.55
C GLY A 112 -14.44 -4.77 -2.06
N ASN A 113 -14.74 -5.99 -2.53
CA ASN A 113 -15.94 -6.75 -2.15
C ASN A 113 -15.64 -7.87 -1.14
N LEU A 114 -14.38 -8.09 -0.76
CA LEU A 114 -13.95 -9.12 0.19
C LEU A 114 -13.82 -8.54 1.59
#